data_AF-A0A9D5EMS4-F1
#
_entry.id   AF-A0A9D5EMS4-F1
#
_cell.length_a   1.000
_cell.length_b   1.000
_cell.length_c   1.000
_cell.angle_alpha   90.00
_cell.angle_beta   90.00
_cell.angle_gamma   90.00
#
_symmetry.space_group_name_H-M   'P 1'
#
loop_
_entity.id
_entity.type
_entity.pdbx_description
1 polymer ?
#
loop_
_entity_poly.entity_id
_entity_poly.type
_entity_poly.pdbx_seq_one_letter_code
_entity_poly.pdbx_strand_id
1 'polypeptide(L)'
;MTDEEALRRSIIAQPEEDTPRMVYADWLQENDRCEEAEFIRVGCRLEATSPDHPDYPEWLARQDELTIWLATHVDAPKLKFADGLEGSGEAGWWRITRRGFPRYVDFDGNHHHGAKAMRALAASVEKAFETLPTRWLAVRSITNEQLAELLRQPVIAKLDRLTVQLYAQAEANDDAARLIADCPHLRNLRGAALAFNFGDAGVAALSGSENLRRLEWLSIPGEGLTAAAVRSLGSAEWFRNLRSLDLCEGVSESAFGELCRVGPLAGLHTLKLASSRLSLDSCEAFALSKSFPVLSQLELARTYLGGGLMEVLASASWLRPAYLALDNCGMWNDGIAAIADAPWLGSVRWLALRGNQFSADGVAALASSPNLTGLKHLDLSNNSVGAGGLRAIASNPALRGLIGLNLAGRKQDRGRLTPGHLLAFLSKLDAPQLRYLSLRGRPVGAIAARSLANEKFASLTRLDLTNCGLTPGSVKTLLKSPAMQNLVELRLEDNKLKTGLELLTDPQTLPRLGGCYLDGNAIETELETKLRKRAGVVF
;
A
#
# COMPACT_ATOMS: atom_id res chain seq x y z
N MET A 1 -31.20 -23.19 -5.05
CA MET A 1 -29.99 -22.37 -5.24
C MET A 1 -30.48 -20.93 -5.33
N THR A 2 -29.97 -20.03 -4.50
CA THR A 2 -30.36 -18.61 -4.57
C THR A 2 -29.65 -17.94 -5.75
N ASP A 3 -30.17 -16.79 -6.21
CA ASP A 3 -29.53 -16.01 -7.29
C ASP A 3 -28.12 -15.57 -6.89
N GLU A 4 -27.92 -15.17 -5.63
CA GLU A 4 -26.61 -14.86 -5.05
C GLU A 4 -25.61 -16.02 -5.21
N GLU A 5 -26.02 -17.23 -4.88
CA GLU A 5 -25.18 -18.42 -4.97
C GLU A 5 -24.83 -18.75 -6.43
N ALA A 6 -25.77 -18.57 -7.36
CA ALA A 6 -25.51 -18.76 -8.78
C ALA A 6 -24.49 -17.74 -9.33
N LEU A 7 -24.62 -16.47 -8.94
CA LEU A 7 -23.68 -15.41 -9.32
C LEU A 7 -22.28 -15.67 -8.75
N ARG A 8 -22.18 -16.04 -7.47
CA ARG A 8 -20.90 -16.40 -6.84
C ARG A 8 -20.24 -17.60 -7.51
N ARG A 9 -21.01 -18.63 -7.88
CA ARG A 9 -20.49 -19.77 -8.67
C ARG A 9 -19.94 -19.35 -10.02
N SER A 10 -20.56 -18.38 -10.69
CA SER A 10 -20.03 -17.84 -11.94
C SER A 10 -18.66 -17.18 -11.75
N ILE A 11 -18.48 -16.41 -10.67
CA ILE A 11 -17.18 -15.83 -10.31
C ILE A 11 -16.15 -16.91 -10.00
N ILE A 12 -16.51 -17.95 -9.26
CA ILE A 12 -15.61 -19.06 -8.92
C ILE A 12 -15.17 -19.84 -10.18
N ALA A 13 -16.09 -20.02 -11.14
CA ALA A 13 -15.80 -20.69 -12.40
C ALA A 13 -14.88 -19.87 -13.32
N GLN A 14 -14.92 -18.54 -13.21
CA GLN A 14 -14.13 -17.61 -14.03
C GLN A 14 -13.38 -16.61 -13.13
N PRO A 15 -12.37 -17.08 -12.36
CA PRO A 15 -11.75 -16.29 -11.30
C PRO A 15 -10.99 -15.06 -11.80
N GLU A 16 -10.54 -15.05 -13.05
CA GLU A 16 -9.82 -13.91 -13.63
C GLU A 16 -10.73 -12.83 -14.22
N GLU A 17 -11.95 -13.21 -14.62
CA GLU A 17 -12.87 -12.32 -15.35
C GLU A 17 -13.56 -11.34 -14.40
N ASP A 18 -13.62 -10.08 -14.81
CA ASP A 18 -14.35 -9.04 -14.06
C ASP A 18 -15.84 -9.03 -14.41
N THR A 19 -16.26 -9.54 -15.57
CA THR A 19 -17.68 -9.53 -16.01
C THR A 19 -18.61 -10.20 -14.98
N PRO A 20 -18.37 -11.43 -14.48
CA PRO A 20 -19.22 -12.03 -13.46
C PRO A 20 -19.24 -11.23 -12.15
N ARG A 21 -18.14 -10.54 -11.83
CA ARG A 21 -18.05 -9.69 -10.63
C ARG A 21 -18.86 -8.41 -10.78
N MET A 22 -18.91 -7.83 -11.97
CA MET A 22 -19.74 -6.66 -12.27
C MET A 22 -21.22 -6.99 -12.13
N VAL A 23 -21.66 -8.13 -12.68
CA VAL A 23 -23.06 -8.60 -12.52
C VAL A 23 -23.39 -8.86 -11.04
N TYR A 24 -22.47 -9.46 -10.28
CA TYR A 24 -22.66 -9.65 -8.85
C TYR A 24 -22.71 -8.33 -8.08
N ALA A 25 -21.90 -7.33 -8.46
CA ALA A 25 -21.98 -5.99 -7.89
C ALA A 25 -23.33 -5.30 -8.20
N ASP A 26 -23.88 -5.49 -9.40
CA ASP A 26 -25.20 -4.96 -9.76
C ASP A 26 -26.29 -5.61 -8.88
N TRP A 27 -26.25 -6.94 -8.72
CA TRP A 27 -27.15 -7.65 -7.81
C TRP A 27 -27.01 -7.18 -6.35
N LEU A 28 -25.79 -6.98 -5.84
CA LEU A 28 -25.56 -6.44 -4.50
C LEU A 28 -26.23 -5.06 -4.34
N GLN A 29 -26.09 -4.19 -5.33
CA GLN A 29 -26.71 -2.87 -5.31
C GLN A 29 -28.25 -2.94 -5.34
N GLU A 30 -28.83 -3.86 -6.13
CA GLU A 30 -30.29 -4.09 -6.16
C GLU A 30 -30.84 -4.66 -4.85
N ASN A 31 -29.98 -5.22 -4.00
CA ASN A 31 -30.30 -5.79 -2.69
C ASN A 31 -29.77 -4.94 -1.53
N ASP A 32 -29.69 -3.62 -1.70
CA ASP A 32 -29.30 -2.64 -0.67
C ASP A 32 -27.88 -2.82 -0.08
N ARG A 33 -26.98 -3.52 -0.78
CA ARG A 33 -25.57 -3.75 -0.40
C ARG A 33 -24.62 -2.88 -1.24
N CYS A 34 -24.90 -1.57 -1.29
CA CYS A 34 -24.24 -0.60 -2.16
C CYS A 34 -22.72 -0.49 -1.94
N GLU A 35 -22.26 -0.47 -0.69
CA GLU A 35 -20.83 -0.34 -0.37
C GLU A 35 -20.02 -1.57 -0.78
N GLU A 36 -20.61 -2.76 -0.66
CA GLU A 36 -19.99 -4.00 -1.14
C GLU A 36 -19.91 -4.02 -2.67
N ALA A 37 -20.98 -3.61 -3.35
CA ALA A 37 -21.00 -3.46 -4.81
C ALA A 37 -19.92 -2.48 -5.29
N GLU A 38 -19.82 -1.31 -4.66
CA GLU A 38 -18.82 -0.31 -4.99
C GLU A 38 -17.40 -0.83 -4.75
N PHE A 39 -17.16 -1.52 -3.63
CA PHE A 39 -15.86 -2.11 -3.30
C PHE A 39 -15.40 -3.10 -4.38
N ILE A 40 -16.31 -3.93 -4.91
CA ILE A 40 -16.01 -4.84 -6.01
C ILE A 40 -15.65 -4.07 -7.28
N ARG A 41 -16.46 -3.07 -7.67
CA ARG A 41 -16.23 -2.27 -8.88
C ARG A 41 -14.91 -1.50 -8.83
N VAL A 42 -14.61 -0.83 -7.71
CA VAL A 42 -13.34 -0.12 -7.51
C VAL A 42 -12.16 -1.10 -7.54
N GLY A 43 -12.29 -2.25 -6.88
CA GLY A 43 -11.28 -3.31 -6.93
C GLY A 43 -11.01 -3.83 -8.35
N CYS A 44 -12.04 -3.98 -9.19
CA CYS A 44 -11.86 -4.39 -10.59
C CYS A 44 -11.15 -3.30 -11.40
N ARG A 45 -11.51 -2.03 -11.22
CA ARG A 45 -10.80 -0.91 -11.88
C ARG A 45 -9.31 -0.88 -11.53
N LEU A 46 -8.98 -1.05 -10.25
CA LEU A 46 -7.58 -1.08 -9.79
C LEU A 46 -6.79 -2.29 -10.31
N GLU A 47 -7.43 -3.42 -10.60
CA GLU A 47 -6.78 -4.57 -11.24
C GLU A 47 -6.53 -4.31 -12.73
N ALA A 48 -7.51 -3.71 -13.41
CA ALA A 48 -7.47 -3.49 -14.85
C ALA A 48 -6.60 -2.30 -15.28
N THR A 49 -6.12 -1.48 -14.34
CA THR A 49 -5.40 -0.23 -14.65
C THR A 49 -4.05 -0.16 -13.97
N SER A 50 -3.11 0.52 -14.62
CA SER A 50 -1.79 0.81 -14.10
C SER A 50 -1.78 2.09 -13.24
N PRO A 51 -0.78 2.26 -12.35
CA PRO A 51 -0.70 3.41 -11.44
C PRO A 51 -0.61 4.80 -12.09
N ASP A 52 -0.33 4.87 -13.40
CA ASP A 52 -0.32 6.11 -14.19
C ASP A 52 -1.70 6.59 -14.64
N HIS A 53 -2.75 5.76 -14.48
CA HIS A 53 -4.11 6.20 -14.78
C HIS A 53 -4.48 7.42 -13.91
N PRO A 54 -5.03 8.51 -14.50
CA PRO A 54 -5.31 9.75 -13.77
C PRO A 54 -6.16 9.58 -12.51
N ASP A 55 -7.12 8.66 -12.55
CA ASP A 55 -8.06 8.40 -11.46
C ASP A 55 -7.58 7.30 -10.48
N TYR A 56 -6.44 6.65 -10.76
CA TYR A 56 -5.89 5.60 -9.91
C TYR A 56 -5.76 6.02 -8.43
N PRO A 57 -5.25 7.23 -8.10
CA PRO A 57 -5.12 7.64 -6.70
C PRO A 57 -6.47 7.93 -6.02
N GLU A 58 -7.51 8.26 -6.78
CA GLU A 58 -8.87 8.41 -6.25
C GLU A 58 -9.48 7.05 -5.93
N TRP A 59 -9.35 6.09 -6.85
CA TRP A 59 -9.82 4.72 -6.63
C TRP A 59 -9.11 4.06 -5.46
N LEU A 60 -7.79 4.27 -5.30
CA LEU A 60 -7.04 3.78 -4.15
C LEU A 60 -7.55 4.38 -2.84
N ALA A 61 -7.79 5.70 -2.80
CA ALA A 61 -8.35 6.37 -1.63
C ALA A 61 -9.77 5.85 -1.32
N ARG A 62 -10.60 5.61 -2.34
CA ARG A 62 -11.95 5.08 -2.16
C ARG A 62 -11.95 3.64 -1.68
N GLN A 63 -11.02 2.82 -2.19
CA GLN A 63 -10.84 1.44 -1.76
C GLN A 63 -10.49 1.35 -0.26
N ASP A 64 -9.58 2.21 0.22
CA ASP A 64 -9.24 2.29 1.65
C ASP A 64 -10.45 2.63 2.52
N GLU A 65 -11.27 3.59 2.09
CA GLU A 65 -12.45 4.03 2.84
C GLU A 65 -13.51 2.93 2.93
N LEU A 66 -13.81 2.29 1.81
CA LEU A 66 -14.74 1.17 1.76
C LEU A 66 -14.23 0.02 2.62
N THR A 67 -12.93 -0.27 2.59
CA THR A 67 -12.29 -1.27 3.46
C THR A 67 -12.55 -0.98 4.93
N ILE A 68 -12.32 0.27 5.38
CA ILE A 68 -12.53 0.68 6.77
C ILE A 68 -14.01 0.60 7.16
N TRP A 69 -14.90 1.07 6.28
CA TRP A 69 -16.33 1.04 6.52
C TRP A 69 -16.87 -0.40 6.61
N LEU A 70 -16.54 -1.24 5.62
CA LEU A 70 -17.01 -2.63 5.54
C LEU A 70 -16.50 -3.48 6.70
N ALA A 71 -15.26 -3.25 7.15
CA ALA A 71 -14.69 -3.94 8.32
C ALA A 71 -15.51 -3.81 9.60
N THR A 72 -16.38 -2.80 9.68
CA THR A 72 -17.19 -2.50 10.86
C THR A 72 -18.68 -2.75 10.65
N HIS A 73 -19.18 -2.54 9.44
CA HIS A 73 -20.62 -2.55 9.15
C HIS A 73 -21.10 -3.82 8.45
N VAL A 74 -20.19 -4.62 7.89
CA VAL A 74 -20.54 -5.85 7.16
C VAL A 74 -19.78 -7.02 7.74
N ASP A 75 -20.53 -8.01 8.23
CA ASP A 75 -19.99 -9.25 8.74
C ASP A 75 -19.11 -9.93 7.69
N ALA A 76 -17.86 -10.18 8.06
CA ALA A 76 -16.94 -10.94 7.22
C ALA A 76 -17.43 -12.39 7.07
N PRO A 77 -17.33 -12.99 5.87
CA PRO A 77 -17.51 -14.41 5.69
C PRO A 77 -16.60 -15.21 6.62
N LYS A 78 -17.20 -16.18 7.33
CA LYS A 78 -16.46 -17.13 8.17
C LYS A 78 -15.97 -18.29 7.32
N LEU A 79 -14.80 -18.13 6.72
CA LEU A 79 -14.14 -19.21 5.99
C LEU A 79 -13.49 -20.18 6.97
N LYS A 80 -13.72 -21.47 6.76
CA LYS A 80 -13.06 -22.54 7.50
C LYS A 80 -12.53 -23.55 6.50
N PHE A 81 -11.21 -23.71 6.48
CA PHE A 81 -10.55 -24.76 5.73
C PHE A 81 -9.90 -25.75 6.70
N ALA A 82 -9.62 -26.96 6.22
CA ALA A 82 -8.93 -27.96 7.01
C ALA A 82 -7.41 -27.72 6.95
N ASP A 83 -6.69 -28.46 7.79
CA ASP A 83 -5.24 -28.65 7.70
C ASP A 83 -4.41 -27.34 7.70
N GLY A 84 -4.80 -26.36 8.52
CA GLY A 84 -4.03 -25.13 8.74
C GLY A 84 -4.10 -24.12 7.59
N LEU A 85 -4.96 -24.35 6.59
CA LEU A 85 -5.21 -23.39 5.52
C LEU A 85 -6.14 -22.27 6.01
N GLU A 86 -5.76 -21.03 5.74
CA GLU A 86 -6.50 -19.83 6.10
C GLU A 86 -6.66 -18.96 4.86
N GLY A 87 -7.85 -18.92 4.27
CA GLY A 87 -8.25 -17.75 3.48
C GLY A 87 -8.82 -16.77 4.48
N SER A 88 -8.32 -15.54 4.56
CA SER A 88 -8.78 -14.62 5.61
C SER A 88 -10.27 -14.69 5.84
N GLY A 89 -10.66 -14.85 7.09
CA GLY A 89 -12.00 -14.64 7.62
C GLY A 89 -11.89 -14.25 9.10
N GLU A 90 -12.86 -13.48 9.60
CA GLU A 90 -12.83 -12.61 10.81
C GLU A 90 -12.07 -11.27 10.60
N ALA A 91 -11.58 -10.59 11.66
CA ALA A 91 -11.34 -9.13 11.75
C ALA A 91 -10.50 -8.44 10.64
N GLY A 92 -9.89 -9.20 9.72
CA GLY A 92 -9.09 -8.70 8.59
C GLY A 92 -9.65 -8.96 7.19
N TRP A 93 -10.80 -9.61 7.01
CA TRP A 93 -11.34 -9.99 5.67
C TRP A 93 -11.23 -8.86 4.66
N TRP A 94 -11.90 -7.73 4.92
CA TRP A 94 -11.97 -6.62 3.98
C TRP A 94 -10.61 -6.00 3.67
N ARG A 95 -9.64 -6.14 4.60
CA ARG A 95 -8.28 -5.61 4.44
C ARG A 95 -7.40 -6.42 3.50
N ILE A 96 -7.69 -7.72 3.36
CA ILE A 96 -6.94 -8.58 2.44
C ILE A 96 -7.78 -9.05 1.25
N THR A 97 -8.97 -8.47 1.09
CA THR A 97 -9.88 -8.76 -0.02
C THR A 97 -9.48 -7.94 -1.24
N ARG A 98 -9.53 -8.56 -2.42
CA ARG A 98 -9.36 -7.92 -3.73
C ARG A 98 -10.52 -8.31 -4.63
N ARG A 99 -11.14 -7.34 -5.30
CA ARG A 99 -12.30 -7.57 -6.18
C ARG A 99 -13.45 -8.36 -5.50
N GLY A 100 -13.65 -8.14 -4.20
CA GLY A 100 -14.72 -8.76 -3.38
C GLY A 100 -14.40 -10.09 -2.69
N PHE A 101 -13.25 -10.71 -2.97
CA PHE A 101 -12.87 -12.00 -2.38
C PHE A 101 -11.44 -11.97 -1.80
N PRO A 102 -11.04 -12.91 -0.93
CA PRO A 102 -9.70 -12.93 -0.35
C PRO A 102 -8.65 -12.95 -1.46
N ARG A 103 -7.64 -12.07 -1.34
CA ARG A 103 -6.58 -11.94 -2.33
C ARG A 103 -5.72 -13.21 -2.41
N TYR A 104 -5.54 -13.89 -1.29
CA TYR A 104 -4.79 -15.12 -1.16
C TYR A 104 -5.39 -16.02 -0.06
N VAL A 105 -5.05 -17.30 -0.13
CA VAL A 105 -5.15 -18.24 1.00
C VAL A 105 -3.74 -18.51 1.51
N ASP A 106 -3.58 -18.66 2.80
CA ASP A 106 -2.30 -18.72 3.50
C ASP A 106 -2.18 -19.98 4.35
N PHE A 107 -0.96 -20.43 4.57
CA PHE A 107 -0.64 -21.60 5.36
C PHE A 107 0.67 -21.37 6.11
N ASP A 108 0.65 -21.48 7.44
CA ASP A 108 1.84 -21.42 8.27
C ASP A 108 2.33 -22.83 8.64
N GLY A 109 3.52 -23.18 8.14
CA GLY A 109 4.18 -24.47 8.33
C GLY A 109 4.74 -24.71 9.73
N ASN A 110 4.77 -23.71 10.64
CA ASN A 110 5.41 -23.82 11.96
C ASN A 110 4.94 -25.03 12.79
N HIS A 111 3.68 -25.43 12.65
CA HIS A 111 3.08 -26.54 13.40
C HIS A 111 2.72 -27.75 12.50
N HIS A 112 3.15 -27.74 11.24
CA HIS A 112 2.73 -28.69 10.23
C HIS A 112 3.95 -29.30 9.52
N HIS A 113 4.36 -30.49 9.96
CA HIS A 113 5.63 -31.09 9.52
C HIS A 113 5.47 -32.22 8.49
N GLY A 114 6.46 -32.30 7.60
CA GLY A 114 6.66 -33.40 6.67
C GLY A 114 5.67 -33.44 5.50
N ALA A 115 5.84 -34.46 4.65
CA ALA A 115 5.08 -34.61 3.40
C ALA A 115 3.57 -34.80 3.59
N LYS A 116 3.16 -35.43 4.71
CA LYS A 116 1.73 -35.63 5.02
C LYS A 116 0.99 -34.30 5.13
N ALA A 117 1.61 -33.30 5.77
CA ALA A 117 1.03 -31.97 5.90
C ALA A 117 0.82 -31.31 4.53
N MET A 118 1.77 -31.45 3.61
CA MET A 118 1.68 -30.86 2.26
C MET A 118 0.60 -31.49 1.39
N ARG A 119 0.41 -32.81 1.49
CA ARG A 119 -0.72 -33.50 0.84
C ARG A 119 -2.06 -33.07 1.42
N ALA A 120 -2.14 -32.90 2.74
CA ALA A 120 -3.34 -32.43 3.41
C ALA A 120 -3.66 -30.97 3.04
N LEU A 121 -2.65 -30.11 2.99
CA LEU A 121 -2.74 -28.74 2.48
C LEU A 121 -3.28 -28.73 1.04
N ALA A 122 -2.73 -29.54 0.13
CA ALA A 122 -3.19 -29.59 -1.24
C ALA A 122 -4.67 -30.00 -1.36
N ALA A 123 -5.12 -30.99 -0.59
CA ALA A 123 -6.53 -31.35 -0.52
C ALA A 123 -7.40 -30.20 0.02
N SER A 124 -6.90 -29.43 0.99
CA SER A 124 -7.59 -28.26 1.53
C SER A 124 -7.65 -27.09 0.54
N VAL A 125 -6.59 -26.86 -0.23
CA VAL A 125 -6.56 -25.86 -1.32
C VAL A 125 -7.55 -26.23 -2.42
N GLU A 126 -7.65 -27.51 -2.77
CA GLU A 126 -8.62 -27.97 -3.76
C GLU A 126 -10.06 -27.66 -3.34
N LYS A 127 -10.41 -27.98 -2.09
CA LYS A 127 -11.71 -27.60 -1.51
C LYS A 127 -11.91 -26.09 -1.43
N ALA A 128 -10.87 -25.33 -1.10
CA ALA A 128 -10.96 -23.87 -1.08
C ALA A 128 -11.32 -23.31 -2.47
N PHE A 129 -10.75 -23.86 -3.54
CA PHE A 129 -11.01 -23.39 -4.92
C PHE A 129 -12.40 -23.75 -5.45
N GLU A 130 -13.12 -24.67 -4.80
CA GLU A 130 -14.55 -24.92 -5.07
C GLU A 130 -15.46 -23.82 -4.50
N THR A 131 -14.97 -23.05 -3.53
CA THR A 131 -15.77 -22.04 -2.79
C THR A 131 -15.25 -20.61 -2.96
N LEU A 132 -14.03 -20.43 -3.44
CA LEU A 132 -13.38 -19.14 -3.66
C LEU A 132 -12.84 -19.01 -5.09
N PRO A 133 -12.89 -17.80 -5.67
CA PRO A 133 -12.18 -17.50 -6.92
C PRO A 133 -10.69 -17.25 -6.72
N THR A 134 -10.20 -17.19 -5.48
CA THR A 134 -8.79 -16.98 -5.16
C THR A 134 -7.91 -18.05 -5.79
N ARG A 135 -6.84 -17.67 -6.50
CA ARG A 135 -5.83 -18.57 -7.09
C ARG A 135 -4.40 -18.26 -6.64
N TRP A 136 -4.28 -17.46 -5.59
CA TRP A 136 -3.03 -17.18 -4.90
C TRP A 136 -2.92 -18.01 -3.62
N LEU A 137 -1.91 -18.86 -3.56
CA LEU A 137 -1.50 -19.56 -2.34
C LEU A 137 -0.24 -18.91 -1.74
N ALA A 138 -0.29 -18.55 -0.46
CA ALA A 138 0.89 -18.21 0.34
C ALA A 138 1.22 -19.38 1.27
N VAL A 139 2.47 -19.83 1.25
CA VAL A 139 3.00 -20.83 2.18
C VAL A 139 4.19 -20.25 2.91
N ARG A 140 4.14 -20.31 4.23
CA ARG A 140 5.15 -19.73 5.12
C ARG A 140 5.74 -20.79 6.02
N SER A 141 6.98 -20.57 6.46
CA SER A 141 7.66 -21.41 7.45
C SER A 141 7.77 -22.88 7.04
N ILE A 142 7.96 -23.18 5.75
CA ILE A 142 8.13 -24.56 5.24
C ILE A 142 9.60 -24.90 4.93
N THR A 143 9.93 -26.19 4.86
CA THR A 143 11.25 -26.69 4.41
C THR A 143 11.29 -26.96 2.89
N ASN A 144 12.48 -27.22 2.35
CA ASN A 144 12.64 -27.60 0.95
C ASN A 144 11.94 -28.92 0.60
N GLU A 145 11.96 -29.90 1.51
CA GLU A 145 11.28 -31.19 1.31
C GLU A 145 9.77 -31.02 1.27
N GLN A 146 9.24 -30.10 2.09
CA GLN A 146 7.83 -29.74 2.08
C GLN A 146 7.47 -28.99 0.80
N LEU A 147 8.28 -28.03 0.37
CA LEU A 147 8.09 -27.34 -0.91
C LEU A 147 8.08 -28.34 -2.08
N ALA A 148 9.04 -29.27 -2.11
CA ALA A 148 9.11 -30.31 -3.14
C ALA A 148 7.85 -31.18 -3.14
N GLU A 149 7.34 -31.58 -1.97
CA GLU A 149 6.11 -32.36 -1.89
C GLU A 149 4.88 -31.57 -2.34
N LEU A 150 4.78 -30.29 -1.97
CA LEU A 150 3.69 -29.41 -2.36
C LEU A 150 3.67 -29.21 -3.88
N LEU A 151 4.83 -28.96 -4.50
CA LEU A 151 4.98 -28.74 -5.94
C LEU A 151 4.70 -29.99 -6.78
N ARG A 152 4.63 -31.19 -6.19
CA ARG A 152 4.16 -32.41 -6.87
C ARG A 152 2.64 -32.52 -6.93
N GLN A 153 1.91 -31.68 -6.18
CA GLN A 153 0.47 -31.80 -6.08
C GLN A 153 -0.21 -31.17 -7.31
N PRO A 154 -1.13 -31.88 -8.00
CA PRO A 154 -1.77 -31.35 -9.22
C PRO A 154 -2.55 -30.06 -9.03
N VAL A 155 -3.07 -29.80 -7.83
CA VAL A 155 -3.81 -28.58 -7.48
C VAL A 155 -2.99 -27.31 -7.72
N ILE A 156 -1.66 -27.39 -7.65
CA ILE A 156 -0.74 -26.28 -7.91
C ILE A 156 -0.91 -25.72 -9.33
N ALA A 157 -1.35 -26.55 -10.28
CA ALA A 157 -1.61 -26.10 -11.66
C ALA A 157 -2.80 -25.15 -11.79
N LYS A 158 -3.64 -25.05 -10.75
CA LYS A 158 -4.76 -24.11 -10.69
C LYS A 158 -4.31 -22.71 -10.21
N LEU A 159 -3.08 -22.55 -9.70
CA LEU A 159 -2.61 -21.27 -9.17
C LEU A 159 -2.28 -20.27 -10.28
N ASP A 160 -2.61 -19.00 -10.04
CA ASP A 160 -2.10 -17.85 -10.79
C ASP A 160 -0.95 -17.17 -10.04
N ARG A 161 -0.91 -17.31 -8.70
CA ARG A 161 0.12 -16.72 -7.84
C ARG A 161 0.57 -17.67 -6.74
N LEU A 162 1.85 -17.58 -6.41
CA LEU A 162 2.46 -18.37 -5.35
C LEU A 162 3.40 -17.50 -4.52
N THR A 163 3.22 -17.52 -3.20
CA THR A 163 4.19 -16.96 -2.25
C THR A 163 4.81 -18.10 -1.47
N VAL A 164 6.13 -18.16 -1.43
CA VAL A 164 6.89 -19.15 -0.67
C VAL A 164 7.82 -18.42 0.28
N GLN A 165 7.69 -18.69 1.57
CA GLN A 165 8.63 -18.28 2.61
C GLN A 165 9.15 -19.51 3.33
N LEU A 166 10.48 -19.66 3.36
CA LEU A 166 11.15 -20.83 3.95
C LEU A 166 11.58 -20.57 5.40
N TYR A 167 11.79 -21.65 6.15
CA TYR A 167 12.21 -21.58 7.56
C TYR A 167 13.65 -21.04 7.71
N ALA A 168 14.55 -21.45 6.81
CA ALA A 168 15.94 -21.01 6.80
C ALA A 168 16.11 -19.79 5.87
N GLN A 169 16.59 -18.68 6.44
CA GLN A 169 16.77 -17.40 5.73
C GLN A 169 18.26 -16.98 5.60
N ALA A 170 19.17 -17.67 6.31
CA ALA A 170 20.56 -17.24 6.44
C ALA A 170 21.50 -17.73 5.32
N GLU A 171 21.16 -18.83 4.63
CA GLU A 171 21.98 -19.41 3.56
C GLU A 171 21.22 -19.38 2.23
N ALA A 172 21.96 -19.28 1.13
CA ALA A 172 21.40 -19.33 -0.22
C ALA A 172 20.72 -20.68 -0.47
N ASN A 173 19.46 -20.62 -0.88
CA ASN A 173 18.61 -21.78 -1.09
C ASN A 173 18.31 -22.00 -2.59
N ASP A 174 19.38 -22.25 -3.35
CA ASP A 174 19.31 -22.48 -4.79
C ASP A 174 18.51 -23.74 -5.16
N ASP A 175 18.42 -24.71 -4.25
CA ASP A 175 17.58 -25.91 -4.42
C ASP A 175 16.10 -25.54 -4.47
N ALA A 176 15.61 -24.67 -3.58
CA ALA A 176 14.22 -24.23 -3.60
C ALA A 176 13.88 -23.45 -4.88
N ALA A 177 14.77 -22.57 -5.33
CA ALA A 177 14.60 -21.86 -6.60
C ALA A 177 14.53 -22.84 -7.80
N ARG A 178 15.38 -23.88 -7.81
CA ARG A 178 15.34 -24.95 -8.83
C ARG A 178 14.04 -25.74 -8.79
N LEU A 179 13.57 -26.14 -7.61
CA LEU A 179 12.29 -26.85 -7.46
C LEU A 179 11.12 -26.06 -8.07
N ILE A 180 11.11 -24.74 -7.90
CA ILE A 180 10.10 -23.86 -8.47
C ILE A 180 10.29 -23.73 -9.99
N ALA A 181 11.51 -23.50 -10.46
CA ALA A 181 11.83 -23.39 -11.88
C ALA A 181 11.42 -24.64 -12.68
N ASP A 182 11.64 -25.83 -12.11
CA ASP A 182 11.42 -27.11 -12.78
C ASP A 182 9.97 -27.59 -12.67
N CYS A 183 9.14 -26.96 -11.85
CA CYS A 183 7.78 -27.44 -11.58
C CYS A 183 6.83 -27.26 -12.79
N PRO A 184 6.37 -28.35 -13.43
CA PRO A 184 5.50 -28.25 -14.61
C PRO A 184 4.08 -27.76 -14.28
N HIS A 185 3.68 -27.81 -13.01
CA HIS A 185 2.40 -27.27 -12.57
C HIS A 185 2.38 -25.74 -12.57
N LEU A 186 3.53 -25.06 -12.52
CA LEU A 186 3.58 -23.59 -12.49
C LEU A 186 3.47 -22.91 -13.86
N ARG A 187 3.15 -23.65 -14.93
CA ARG A 187 3.00 -23.13 -16.31
C ARG A 187 1.99 -21.99 -16.48
N ASN A 188 1.03 -21.88 -15.57
CA ASN A 188 0.01 -20.83 -15.57
C ASN A 188 0.31 -19.67 -14.61
N LEU A 189 1.44 -19.72 -13.90
CA LEU A 189 1.78 -18.76 -12.87
C LEU A 189 2.03 -17.37 -13.49
N ARG A 190 1.26 -16.39 -13.04
CA ARG A 190 1.37 -14.96 -13.38
C ARG A 190 2.15 -14.18 -12.33
N GLY A 191 2.25 -14.70 -11.11
CA GLY A 191 2.94 -14.01 -10.03
C GLY A 191 3.67 -14.90 -9.04
N ALA A 192 4.87 -14.51 -8.63
CA ALA A 192 5.65 -15.23 -7.63
C ALA A 192 6.26 -14.27 -6.61
N ALA A 193 6.14 -14.61 -5.32
CA ALA A 193 6.98 -14.03 -4.26
C ALA A 193 7.80 -15.14 -3.60
N LEU A 194 9.12 -15.07 -3.74
CA LEU A 194 10.05 -16.06 -3.21
C LEU A 194 10.79 -15.41 -2.03
N ALA A 195 10.16 -15.41 -0.85
CA ALA A 195 10.68 -14.79 0.37
C ALA A 195 11.71 -15.72 1.07
N PHE A 196 12.79 -16.00 0.36
CA PHE A 196 13.96 -16.72 0.84
C PHE A 196 15.17 -16.34 -0.01
N ASN A 197 16.34 -16.31 0.59
CA ASN A 197 17.58 -15.98 -0.11
C ASN A 197 18.01 -17.13 -1.02
N PHE A 198 18.50 -16.82 -2.22
CA PHE A 198 19.14 -17.76 -3.14
C PHE A 198 20.20 -17.02 -3.97
N GLY A 199 21.23 -17.74 -4.39
CA GLY A 199 22.36 -17.18 -5.13
C GLY A 199 22.16 -17.20 -6.63
N ASP A 200 23.24 -16.91 -7.34
CA ASP A 200 23.27 -16.85 -8.81
C ASP A 200 22.82 -18.18 -9.46
N ALA A 201 23.05 -19.32 -8.81
CA ALA A 201 22.61 -20.62 -9.34
C ALA A 201 21.08 -20.77 -9.30
N GLY A 202 20.42 -20.33 -8.22
CA GLY A 202 18.97 -20.28 -8.13
C GLY A 202 18.38 -19.30 -9.13
N VAL A 203 18.99 -18.12 -9.29
CA VAL A 203 18.60 -17.14 -10.31
C VAL A 203 18.73 -17.72 -11.72
N ALA A 204 19.83 -18.42 -12.02
CA ALA A 204 20.05 -19.05 -13.31
C ALA A 204 19.00 -20.13 -13.60
N ALA A 205 18.61 -20.92 -12.59
CA ALA A 205 17.54 -21.90 -12.71
C ALA A 205 16.19 -21.23 -13.05
N LEU A 206 15.81 -20.18 -12.30
CA LEU A 206 14.59 -19.43 -12.59
C LEU A 206 14.62 -18.80 -14.00
N SER A 207 15.77 -18.23 -14.39
CA SER A 207 15.97 -17.62 -15.71
C SER A 207 15.76 -18.63 -16.85
N GLY A 208 16.26 -19.87 -16.67
CA GLY A 208 16.14 -20.95 -17.64
C GLY A 208 14.81 -21.71 -17.62
N SER A 209 13.88 -21.36 -16.73
CA SER A 209 12.62 -22.08 -16.58
C SER A 209 11.71 -21.93 -17.80
N GLU A 210 11.28 -23.08 -18.35
CA GLU A 210 10.23 -23.11 -19.37
C GLU A 210 8.81 -23.03 -18.78
N ASN A 211 8.69 -23.15 -17.46
CA ASN A 211 7.40 -23.18 -16.77
C ASN A 211 6.95 -21.78 -16.30
N LEU A 212 7.83 -20.78 -16.25
CA LEU A 212 7.49 -19.43 -15.76
C LEU A 212 7.16 -18.43 -16.87
N ARG A 213 6.84 -18.89 -18.09
CA ARG A 213 6.65 -18.04 -19.29
C ARG A 213 5.55 -16.98 -19.19
N ARG A 214 4.60 -17.15 -18.27
CA ARG A 214 3.46 -16.23 -18.05
C ARG A 214 3.66 -15.26 -16.89
N LEU A 215 4.84 -15.22 -16.29
CA LEU A 215 5.10 -14.40 -15.12
C LEU A 215 5.04 -12.91 -15.47
N GLU A 216 4.19 -12.17 -14.76
CA GLU A 216 3.99 -10.72 -14.89
C GLU A 216 4.43 -9.97 -13.62
N TRP A 217 4.46 -10.65 -12.47
CA TRP A 217 4.92 -10.09 -11.20
C TRP A 217 5.93 -11.02 -10.54
N LEU A 218 7.07 -10.45 -10.13
CA LEU A 218 8.09 -11.16 -9.39
C LEU A 218 8.51 -10.34 -8.16
N SER A 219 8.54 -11.00 -7.01
CA SER A 219 9.16 -10.51 -5.79
C SER A 219 10.20 -11.51 -5.29
N ILE A 220 11.44 -11.05 -5.17
CA ILE A 220 12.57 -11.85 -4.68
C ILE A 220 13.46 -10.95 -3.80
N PRO A 221 14.15 -11.51 -2.78
CA PRO A 221 15.22 -10.78 -2.10
C PRO A 221 16.24 -10.29 -3.10
N GLY A 222 16.51 -8.98 -3.06
CA GLY A 222 17.61 -8.34 -3.75
C GLY A 222 18.96 -8.59 -3.07
N GLU A 223 18.93 -8.97 -1.78
CA GLU A 223 20.14 -9.26 -1.03
C GLU A 223 20.87 -10.44 -1.67
N GLY A 224 22.15 -10.27 -1.95
CA GLY A 224 22.96 -11.30 -2.59
C GLY A 224 22.81 -11.39 -4.12
N LEU A 225 21.88 -10.67 -4.75
CA LEU A 225 21.84 -10.60 -6.23
C LEU A 225 23.10 -9.90 -6.75
N THR A 226 23.86 -10.62 -7.57
CA THR A 226 25.03 -10.09 -8.27
C THR A 226 24.65 -9.49 -9.62
N ALA A 227 25.55 -8.71 -10.23
CA ALA A 227 25.40 -8.30 -11.62
C ALA A 227 25.28 -9.51 -12.59
N ALA A 228 25.91 -10.66 -12.28
CA ALA A 228 25.79 -11.85 -13.12
C ALA A 228 24.39 -12.47 -13.05
N ALA A 229 23.80 -12.54 -11.85
CA ALA A 229 22.40 -12.92 -11.65
C ALA A 229 21.44 -12.01 -12.44
N VAL A 230 21.62 -10.69 -12.37
CA VAL A 230 20.76 -9.75 -13.11
C VAL A 230 20.89 -9.92 -14.63
N ARG A 231 22.10 -10.18 -15.15
CA ARG A 231 22.28 -10.54 -16.58
C ARG A 231 21.55 -11.82 -16.96
N SER A 232 21.59 -12.83 -16.08
CA SER A 232 20.84 -14.07 -16.27
C SER A 232 19.33 -13.82 -16.32
N LEU A 233 18.79 -13.00 -15.42
CA LEU A 233 17.38 -12.61 -15.47
C LEU A 233 17.05 -11.86 -16.77
N GLY A 234 17.90 -10.91 -17.18
CA GLY A 234 17.72 -10.13 -18.40
C GLY A 234 17.74 -10.96 -19.70
N SER A 235 18.31 -12.17 -19.69
CA SER A 235 18.26 -13.10 -20.83
C SER A 235 16.97 -13.94 -20.87
N ALA A 236 16.24 -14.05 -19.76
CA ALA A 236 15.00 -14.82 -19.70
C ALA A 236 13.87 -14.13 -20.46
N GLU A 237 13.15 -14.88 -21.30
CA GLU A 237 12.04 -14.35 -22.10
C GLU A 237 10.91 -13.83 -21.20
N TRP A 238 10.58 -14.59 -20.14
CA TRP A 238 9.53 -14.22 -19.19
C TRP A 238 9.86 -12.94 -18.42
N PHE A 239 11.15 -12.68 -18.16
CA PHE A 239 11.57 -11.48 -17.41
C PHE A 239 11.24 -10.20 -18.19
N ARG A 240 11.27 -10.25 -19.52
CA ARG A 240 10.91 -9.13 -20.41
C ARG A 240 9.41 -8.83 -20.43
N ASN A 241 8.59 -9.79 -20.02
CA ASN A 241 7.13 -9.66 -19.92
C ASN A 241 6.67 -9.18 -18.54
N LEU A 242 7.60 -8.99 -17.59
CA LEU A 242 7.26 -8.49 -16.28
C LEU A 242 6.63 -7.11 -16.35
N ARG A 243 5.61 -6.93 -15.53
CA ARG A 243 4.89 -5.68 -15.26
C ARG A 243 5.31 -5.05 -13.95
N SER A 244 5.64 -5.89 -12.96
CA SER A 244 6.09 -5.46 -11.66
C SER A 244 7.24 -6.31 -11.16
N LEU A 245 8.32 -5.64 -10.73
CA LEU A 245 9.49 -6.26 -10.12
C LEU A 245 9.71 -5.66 -8.72
N ASP A 246 9.76 -6.52 -7.72
CA ASP A 246 10.04 -6.16 -6.34
C ASP A 246 11.32 -6.88 -5.87
N LEU A 247 12.42 -6.13 -5.77
CA LEU A 247 13.67 -6.61 -5.20
C LEU A 247 13.70 -6.20 -3.73
N CYS A 248 12.94 -6.93 -2.91
CA CYS A 248 12.81 -6.64 -1.49
C CYS A 248 14.15 -6.86 -0.77
N GLU A 249 14.34 -6.29 0.41
CA GLU A 249 15.60 -6.44 1.18
C GLU A 249 16.85 -5.80 0.53
N GLY A 250 16.68 -5.18 -0.65
CA GLY A 250 17.63 -4.25 -1.24
C GLY A 250 18.67 -4.90 -2.14
N VAL A 251 19.05 -4.21 -3.22
CA VAL A 251 20.09 -4.66 -4.16
C VAL A 251 21.43 -3.95 -3.93
N SER A 252 22.51 -4.57 -4.41
CA SER A 252 23.82 -3.91 -4.50
C SER A 252 23.88 -2.90 -5.65
N GLU A 253 24.82 -1.94 -5.55
CA GLU A 253 25.05 -0.92 -6.58
C GLU A 253 25.40 -1.55 -7.95
N SER A 254 26.12 -2.68 -7.94
CA SER A 254 26.49 -3.40 -9.16
C SER A 254 25.29 -4.08 -9.82
N ALA A 255 24.41 -4.71 -9.02
CA ALA A 255 23.20 -5.35 -9.51
C ALA A 255 22.19 -4.33 -10.03
N PHE A 256 22.02 -3.20 -9.33
CA PHE A 256 21.18 -2.11 -9.81
C PHE A 256 21.73 -1.50 -11.10
N GLY A 257 23.05 -1.24 -11.16
CA GLY A 257 23.69 -0.74 -12.37
C GLY A 257 23.51 -1.69 -13.57
N GLU A 258 23.58 -3.00 -13.35
CA GLU A 258 23.29 -3.99 -14.40
C GLU A 258 21.81 -3.99 -14.79
N LEU A 259 20.89 -3.87 -13.82
CA LEU A 259 19.46 -3.79 -14.08
C LEU A 259 19.11 -2.59 -14.97
N CYS A 260 19.86 -1.48 -14.85
CA CYS A 260 19.69 -0.31 -15.71
C CYS A 260 20.21 -0.51 -17.15
N ARG A 261 20.90 -1.63 -17.43
CA ARG A 261 21.49 -1.97 -18.73
C ARG A 261 20.84 -3.18 -19.41
N VAL A 262 19.92 -3.87 -18.73
CA VAL A 262 19.15 -4.95 -19.35
C VAL A 262 18.33 -4.41 -20.53
N GLY A 263 18.02 -5.28 -21.50
CA GLY A 263 17.19 -4.91 -22.64
C GLY A 263 15.83 -4.33 -22.20
N PRO A 264 15.13 -3.58 -23.08
CA PRO A 264 13.89 -2.90 -22.71
C PRO A 264 12.86 -3.85 -22.09
N LEU A 265 12.48 -3.55 -20.85
CA LEU A 265 11.38 -4.19 -20.13
C LEU A 265 10.09 -3.44 -20.48
N ALA A 266 9.59 -3.71 -21.69
CA ALA A 266 8.54 -2.91 -22.33
C ALA A 266 7.22 -2.84 -21.56
N GLY A 267 6.95 -3.82 -20.68
CA GLY A 267 5.76 -3.87 -19.83
C GLY A 267 5.98 -3.41 -18.38
N LEU A 268 7.22 -3.17 -17.95
CA LEU A 268 7.54 -2.96 -16.52
C LEU A 268 7.13 -1.57 -16.06
N HIS A 269 5.94 -1.48 -15.47
CA HIS A 269 5.40 -0.23 -14.93
C HIS A 269 5.73 -0.02 -13.44
N THR A 270 6.05 -1.08 -12.70
CA THR A 270 6.37 -1.01 -11.26
C THR A 270 7.74 -1.58 -10.95
N LEU A 271 8.60 -0.78 -10.32
CA LEU A 271 9.91 -1.18 -9.82
C LEU A 271 10.05 -0.80 -8.34
N LYS A 272 10.29 -1.80 -7.49
CA LYS A 272 10.52 -1.62 -6.06
C LYS A 272 11.91 -2.10 -5.70
N LEU A 273 12.67 -1.21 -5.07
CA LEU A 273 14.07 -1.40 -4.70
C LEU A 273 14.29 -0.87 -3.27
N ALA A 274 13.35 -1.14 -2.38
CA ALA A 274 13.44 -0.68 -1.00
C ALA A 274 14.70 -1.24 -0.32
N SER A 275 15.34 -0.45 0.53
CA SER A 275 16.57 -0.81 1.25
C SER A 275 17.79 -1.10 0.37
N SER A 276 17.84 -0.59 -0.85
CA SER A 276 18.96 -0.83 -1.78
C SER A 276 20.18 0.05 -1.50
N ARG A 277 21.33 -0.34 -2.07
CA ARG A 277 22.57 0.45 -2.04
C ARG A 277 22.84 0.98 -3.45
N LEU A 278 22.88 2.29 -3.60
CA LEU A 278 23.12 2.96 -4.86
C LEU A 278 24.42 3.76 -4.80
N SER A 279 25.14 3.80 -5.92
CA SER A 279 26.28 4.68 -6.17
C SER A 279 25.95 5.71 -7.25
N LEU A 280 26.78 6.76 -7.39
CA LEU A 280 26.64 7.76 -8.45
C LEU A 280 26.62 7.08 -9.82
N ASP A 281 27.57 6.20 -10.12
CA ASP A 281 27.63 5.44 -11.38
C ASP A 281 26.34 4.67 -11.68
N SER A 282 25.74 4.07 -10.65
CA SER A 282 24.50 3.30 -10.79
C SER A 282 23.28 4.21 -11.03
N CYS A 283 23.25 5.40 -10.40
CA CYS A 283 22.23 6.42 -10.64
C CYS A 283 22.40 7.08 -12.02
N GLU A 284 23.63 7.28 -12.49
CA GLU A 284 23.92 7.77 -13.85
C GLU A 284 23.47 6.75 -14.90
N ALA A 285 23.75 5.46 -14.64
CA ALA A 285 23.24 4.38 -15.49
C ALA A 285 21.70 4.38 -15.54
N PHE A 286 21.02 4.64 -14.41
CA PHE A 286 19.57 4.81 -14.38
C PHE A 286 19.11 6.03 -15.17
N ALA A 287 19.73 7.19 -14.97
CA ALA A 287 19.37 8.44 -15.66
C ALA A 287 19.49 8.34 -17.18
N LEU A 288 20.39 7.49 -17.68
CA LEU A 288 20.62 7.22 -19.11
C LEU A 288 19.91 5.94 -19.62
N SER A 289 19.20 5.23 -18.74
CA SER A 289 18.64 3.91 -19.06
C SER A 289 17.54 3.97 -20.12
N LYS A 290 17.48 2.91 -20.92
CA LYS A 290 16.36 2.61 -21.83
C LYS A 290 15.60 1.35 -21.41
N SER A 291 15.94 0.80 -20.25
CA SER A 291 15.39 -0.47 -19.75
C SER A 291 13.94 -0.32 -19.29
N PHE A 292 13.49 0.89 -18.92
CA PHE A 292 12.18 1.10 -18.29
C PHE A 292 11.29 2.12 -19.03
N PRO A 293 10.91 1.86 -20.30
CA PRO A 293 10.21 2.85 -21.13
C PRO A 293 8.82 3.24 -20.62
N VAL A 294 8.18 2.42 -19.77
CA VAL A 294 6.82 2.63 -19.26
C VAL A 294 6.75 2.71 -17.72
N LEU A 295 7.89 2.96 -17.06
CA LEU A 295 7.95 2.98 -15.60
C LEU A 295 7.12 4.14 -15.02
N SER A 296 6.09 3.79 -14.28
CA SER A 296 5.17 4.74 -13.65
C SER A 296 5.17 4.67 -12.13
N GLN A 297 5.63 3.56 -11.54
CA GLN A 297 5.76 3.39 -10.10
C GLN A 297 7.19 3.04 -9.73
N LEU A 298 7.83 3.91 -8.95
CA LEU A 298 9.17 3.71 -8.42
C LEU A 298 9.15 3.83 -6.89
N GLU A 299 9.62 2.78 -6.21
CA GLU A 299 9.75 2.76 -4.75
C GLU A 299 11.22 2.52 -4.35
N LEU A 300 11.82 3.51 -3.71
CA LEU A 300 13.20 3.47 -3.19
C LEU A 300 13.21 3.63 -1.65
N ALA A 301 12.11 3.31 -0.97
CA ALA A 301 12.01 3.50 0.48
C ALA A 301 13.18 2.85 1.23
N ARG A 302 13.80 3.57 2.17
CA ARG A 302 14.98 3.16 2.96
C ARG A 302 16.26 2.96 2.14
N THR A 303 16.34 3.53 0.93
CA THR A 303 17.58 3.60 0.13
C THR A 303 18.24 4.95 0.36
N TYR A 304 19.53 5.00 0.71
CA TYR A 304 20.20 6.28 0.92
C TYR A 304 20.37 7.03 -0.42
N LEU A 305 19.81 8.24 -0.50
CA LEU A 305 19.81 9.11 -1.69
C LEU A 305 20.44 10.49 -1.43
N GLY A 306 21.16 10.65 -0.32
CA GLY A 306 21.95 11.85 -0.04
C GLY A 306 23.23 11.94 -0.87
N GLY A 307 24.00 13.02 -0.71
CA GLY A 307 25.32 13.18 -1.34
C GLY A 307 25.30 13.27 -2.87
N GLY A 308 24.29 13.92 -3.44
CA GLY A 308 24.15 14.12 -4.90
C GLY A 308 23.44 13.00 -5.66
N LEU A 309 23.18 11.84 -5.03
CA LEU A 309 22.48 10.72 -5.70
C LEU A 309 21.08 11.12 -6.20
N MET A 310 20.31 11.86 -5.40
CA MET A 310 19.00 12.34 -5.80
C MET A 310 19.07 13.35 -6.96
N GLU A 311 20.11 14.16 -7.05
CA GLU A 311 20.28 15.11 -8.17
C GLU A 311 20.43 14.36 -9.50
N VAL A 312 21.26 13.31 -9.50
CA VAL A 312 21.45 12.45 -10.68
C VAL A 312 20.14 11.73 -11.04
N LEU A 313 19.45 11.13 -10.06
CA LEU A 313 18.15 10.49 -10.30
C LEU A 313 17.10 11.48 -10.80
N ALA A 314 17.06 12.69 -10.26
CA ALA A 314 16.14 13.75 -10.68
C ALA A 314 16.40 14.18 -12.13
N SER A 315 17.65 14.12 -12.61
CA SER A 315 18.02 14.46 -13.98
C SER A 315 17.51 13.47 -15.05
N ALA A 316 16.96 12.32 -14.65
CA ALA A 316 16.45 11.29 -15.55
C ALA A 316 15.27 11.80 -16.42
N SER A 317 15.59 12.36 -17.59
CA SER A 317 14.62 13.02 -18.47
C SER A 317 13.60 12.09 -19.11
N TRP A 318 13.84 10.77 -19.09
CA TRP A 318 12.90 9.75 -19.55
C TRP A 318 11.85 9.38 -18.50
N LEU A 319 12.16 9.56 -17.21
CA LEU A 319 11.32 9.09 -16.10
C LEU A 319 10.01 9.89 -16.05
N ARG A 320 8.87 9.23 -15.90
CA ARG A 320 7.56 9.88 -15.74
C ARG A 320 6.77 9.16 -14.66
N PRO A 321 7.19 9.23 -13.38
CA PRO A 321 6.54 8.46 -12.34
C PRO A 321 5.20 9.10 -12.01
N ALA A 322 4.16 8.28 -11.94
CA ALA A 322 2.88 8.64 -11.34
C ALA A 322 2.88 8.35 -9.84
N TYR A 323 3.61 7.32 -9.41
CA TYR A 323 3.81 6.97 -8.01
C TYR A 323 5.31 6.96 -7.69
N LEU A 324 5.71 7.80 -6.74
CA LEU A 324 7.08 7.90 -6.28
C LEU A 324 7.14 7.82 -4.76
N ALA A 325 7.76 6.77 -4.23
CA ALA A 325 8.00 6.62 -2.80
C ALA A 325 9.50 6.64 -2.49
N LEU A 326 9.92 7.66 -1.75
CA LEU A 326 11.29 7.90 -1.31
C LEU A 326 11.33 8.04 0.23
N ASP A 327 10.54 7.23 0.94
CA ASP A 327 10.46 7.30 2.39
C ASP A 327 11.78 6.90 3.05
N ASN A 328 12.26 7.70 4.00
CA ASN A 328 13.47 7.44 4.80
C ASN A 328 14.73 7.24 3.95
N CYS A 329 14.91 8.06 2.91
CA CYS A 329 16.07 8.00 2.01
C CYS A 329 17.23 8.93 2.42
N GLY A 330 17.14 9.63 3.56
CA GLY A 330 18.23 10.46 4.07
C GLY A 330 18.67 11.57 3.10
N MET A 331 17.72 12.14 2.36
CA MET A 331 17.99 13.12 1.30
C MET A 331 18.37 14.52 1.80
N TRP A 332 17.96 14.90 3.02
CA TRP A 332 18.14 16.25 3.57
C TRP A 332 17.71 17.36 2.58
N ASN A 333 18.26 18.57 2.70
CA ASN A 333 17.80 19.72 1.93
C ASN A 333 18.15 19.66 0.44
N ASP A 334 19.32 19.11 0.09
CA ASP A 334 19.78 19.08 -1.30
C ASP A 334 18.89 18.14 -2.14
N GLY A 335 18.51 16.99 -1.60
CA GLY A 335 17.64 16.05 -2.31
C GLY A 335 16.20 16.56 -2.49
N ILE A 336 15.64 17.33 -1.54
CA ILE A 336 14.30 17.94 -1.76
C ILE A 336 14.34 19.07 -2.78
N ALA A 337 15.45 19.83 -2.87
CA ALA A 337 15.64 20.82 -3.92
C ALA A 337 15.72 20.14 -5.30
N ALA A 338 16.49 19.05 -5.42
CA ALA A 338 16.57 18.25 -6.64
C ALA A 338 15.20 17.73 -7.10
N ILE A 339 14.34 17.29 -6.17
CA ILE A 339 12.98 16.85 -6.49
C ILE A 339 12.13 18.04 -6.98
N ALA A 340 12.23 19.21 -6.32
CA ALA A 340 11.45 20.40 -6.67
C ALA A 340 11.73 20.90 -8.10
N ASP A 341 12.98 20.72 -8.56
CA ASP A 341 13.47 21.11 -9.89
C ASP A 341 13.38 19.96 -10.91
N ALA A 342 12.95 18.77 -10.51
CA ALA A 342 12.91 17.62 -11.39
C ALA A 342 11.94 17.82 -12.57
N PRO A 343 12.34 17.53 -13.81
CA PRO A 343 11.51 17.73 -15.01
C PRO A 343 10.27 16.83 -15.04
N TRP A 344 10.27 15.77 -14.24
CA TRP A 344 9.18 14.80 -14.15
C TRP A 344 8.22 15.05 -12.98
N LEU A 345 8.44 16.07 -12.14
CA LEU A 345 7.59 16.34 -10.98
C LEU A 345 6.10 16.52 -11.36
N GLY A 346 5.85 17.10 -12.55
CA GLY A 346 4.51 17.27 -13.11
C GLY A 346 3.76 15.99 -13.48
N SER A 347 4.44 14.84 -13.62
CA SER A 347 3.78 13.55 -13.83
C SER A 347 3.40 12.84 -12.54
N VAL A 348 3.91 13.30 -11.39
CA VAL A 348 3.67 12.65 -10.10
C VAL A 348 2.23 12.88 -9.64
N ARG A 349 1.60 11.80 -9.18
CA ARG A 349 0.25 11.77 -8.59
C ARG A 349 0.30 11.38 -7.12
N TRP A 350 1.25 10.52 -6.76
CA TRP A 350 1.52 10.10 -5.39
C TRP A 350 2.99 10.33 -5.07
N LEU A 351 3.25 11.20 -4.08
CA LEU A 351 4.61 11.53 -3.64
C LEU A 351 4.75 11.23 -2.14
N ALA A 352 5.49 10.17 -1.82
CA ALA A 352 5.79 9.80 -0.44
C ALA A 352 7.24 10.13 -0.10
N LEU A 353 7.42 11.04 0.87
CA LEU A 353 8.70 11.59 1.27
C LEU A 353 8.91 11.50 2.79
N ARG A 354 8.26 10.54 3.44
CA ARG A 354 8.26 10.43 4.91
C ARG A 354 9.69 10.33 5.44
N GLY A 355 10.01 11.10 6.47
CA GLY A 355 11.20 10.85 7.28
C GLY A 355 12.55 11.03 6.57
N ASN A 356 12.67 12.02 5.69
CA ASN A 356 13.91 12.37 4.99
C ASN A 356 14.72 13.52 5.63
N GLN A 357 14.33 13.91 6.85
CA GLN A 357 15.01 14.94 7.64
C GLN A 357 15.07 16.31 6.94
N PHE A 358 14.05 16.64 6.14
CA PHE A 358 13.95 17.95 5.49
C PHE A 358 13.76 19.09 6.51
N SER A 359 14.40 20.22 6.24
CA SER A 359 14.17 21.47 6.97
C SER A 359 12.88 22.17 6.51
N ALA A 360 12.44 23.16 7.29
CA ALA A 360 11.27 23.97 6.97
C ALA A 360 11.41 24.71 5.63
N ASP A 361 12.62 25.17 5.31
CA ASP A 361 12.89 25.90 4.08
C ASP A 361 12.90 24.96 2.87
N GLY A 362 13.47 23.77 3.01
CA GLY A 362 13.42 22.74 1.96
C GLY A 362 11.99 22.28 1.66
N VAL A 363 11.17 22.06 2.70
CA VAL A 363 9.74 21.76 2.51
C VAL A 363 8.99 22.93 1.87
N ALA A 364 9.27 24.17 2.28
CA ALA A 364 8.67 25.36 1.68
C ALA A 364 9.04 25.51 0.20
N ALA A 365 10.28 25.22 -0.19
CA ALA A 365 10.74 25.25 -1.57
C ALA A 365 9.96 24.24 -2.45
N LEU A 366 9.92 22.97 -2.05
CA LEU A 366 9.12 21.95 -2.76
C LEU A 366 7.65 22.35 -2.83
N ALA A 367 7.05 22.74 -1.69
CA ALA A 367 5.64 23.09 -1.62
C ALA A 367 5.28 24.36 -2.40
N SER A 368 6.27 25.18 -2.78
CA SER A 368 6.08 26.36 -3.65
C SER A 368 6.29 26.04 -5.12
N SER A 369 6.73 24.82 -5.47
CA SER A 369 6.96 24.44 -6.85
C SER A 369 5.64 24.48 -7.65
N PRO A 370 5.62 25.16 -8.81
CA PRO A 370 4.45 25.19 -9.67
C PRO A 370 4.21 23.86 -10.39
N ASN A 371 5.19 22.94 -10.36
CA ASN A 371 5.13 21.66 -11.07
C ASN A 371 4.33 20.58 -10.33
N LEU A 372 3.71 20.88 -9.19
CA LEU A 372 2.90 19.93 -8.42
C LEU A 372 1.45 19.78 -8.93
N THR A 373 1.12 20.28 -10.12
CA THR A 373 -0.27 20.42 -10.62
C THR A 373 -1.04 19.10 -10.74
N GLY A 374 -0.34 17.99 -10.91
CA GLY A 374 -0.95 16.66 -11.00
C GLY A 374 -1.07 15.94 -9.66
N LEU A 375 -0.53 16.50 -8.58
CA LEU A 375 -0.38 15.76 -7.32
C LEU A 375 -1.73 15.52 -6.64
N LYS A 376 -1.99 14.26 -6.31
CA LYS A 376 -3.20 13.80 -5.60
C LYS A 376 -2.91 13.40 -4.17
N HIS A 377 -1.73 12.86 -3.90
CA HIS A 377 -1.32 12.47 -2.54
C HIS A 377 0.08 12.96 -2.23
N LEU A 378 0.22 13.62 -1.08
CA LEU A 378 1.48 14.13 -0.57
C LEU A 378 1.71 13.65 0.87
N ASP A 379 2.77 12.87 1.08
CA ASP A 379 3.25 12.50 2.40
C ASP A 379 4.58 13.20 2.71
N LEU A 380 4.52 14.17 3.63
CA LEU A 380 5.68 14.87 4.20
C LEU A 380 5.86 14.52 5.68
N SER A 381 5.24 13.45 6.16
CA SER A 381 5.27 13.07 7.55
C SER A 381 6.70 12.82 8.04
N ASN A 382 6.90 13.04 9.34
CA ASN A 382 8.21 12.90 9.99
C ASN A 382 9.33 13.77 9.39
N ASN A 383 8.99 14.86 8.68
CA ASN A 383 9.89 15.96 8.30
C ASN A 383 9.57 17.25 9.08
N SER A 384 10.50 18.22 9.04
CA SER A 384 10.29 19.53 9.67
C SER A 384 9.59 20.47 8.70
N VAL A 385 8.24 20.41 8.64
CA VAL A 385 7.44 21.22 7.71
C VAL A 385 7.54 22.72 8.03
N GLY A 386 7.56 23.09 9.31
CA GLY A 386 7.63 24.48 9.77
C GLY A 386 6.46 25.37 9.31
N ALA A 387 6.45 26.62 9.76
CA ALA A 387 5.39 27.57 9.41
C ALA A 387 5.46 28.01 7.93
N GLY A 388 6.67 28.09 7.36
CA GLY A 388 6.90 28.37 5.95
C GLY A 388 6.32 27.29 5.04
N GLY A 389 6.63 26.03 5.31
CA GLY A 389 6.08 24.89 4.56
C GLY A 389 4.56 24.82 4.62
N LEU A 390 3.96 25.00 5.80
CA LEU A 390 2.50 25.07 5.93
C LEU A 390 1.90 26.20 5.06
N ARG A 391 2.50 27.39 5.09
CA ARG A 391 2.03 28.53 4.27
C ARG A 391 2.14 28.25 2.78
N ALA A 392 3.26 27.67 2.35
CA ALA A 392 3.49 27.29 0.96
C ALA A 392 2.45 26.28 0.48
N ILE A 393 2.23 25.20 1.24
CA ILE A 393 1.20 24.18 0.92
C ILE A 393 -0.18 24.82 0.79
N ALA A 394 -0.60 25.64 1.77
CA ALA A 394 -1.93 26.24 1.76
C ALA A 394 -2.14 27.33 0.69
N SER A 395 -1.06 27.88 0.13
CA SER A 395 -1.16 28.98 -0.85
C SER A 395 -0.82 28.54 -2.28
N ASN A 396 -0.43 27.27 -2.49
CA ASN A 396 -0.05 26.78 -3.80
C ASN A 396 -1.28 26.28 -4.59
N PRO A 397 -1.68 26.96 -5.69
CA PRO A 397 -2.83 26.55 -6.49
C PRO A 397 -2.63 25.20 -7.19
N ALA A 398 -1.37 24.77 -7.41
CA ALA A 398 -1.06 23.47 -7.98
C ALA A 398 -1.53 22.30 -7.10
N LEU A 399 -1.69 22.52 -5.78
CA LEU A 399 -2.12 21.51 -4.81
C LEU A 399 -3.65 21.48 -4.60
N ARG A 400 -4.43 22.25 -5.36
CA ARG A 400 -5.91 22.26 -5.26
C ARG A 400 -6.54 20.89 -5.52
N GLY A 401 -5.87 20.05 -6.31
CA GLY A 401 -6.31 18.69 -6.67
C GLY A 401 -5.99 17.62 -5.63
N LEU A 402 -5.43 17.95 -4.47
CA LEU A 402 -5.07 16.96 -3.44
C LEU A 402 -6.29 16.20 -2.91
N ILE A 403 -6.11 14.89 -2.80
CA ILE A 403 -7.02 13.89 -2.22
C ILE A 403 -6.50 13.45 -0.84
N GLY A 404 -5.18 13.32 -0.66
CA GLY A 404 -4.56 12.95 0.60
C GLY A 404 -3.38 13.83 0.97
N LEU A 405 -3.34 14.27 2.23
CA LEU A 405 -2.26 15.09 2.77
C LEU A 405 -1.84 14.56 4.14
N ASN A 406 -0.63 14.03 4.22
CA ASN A 406 -0.03 13.58 5.48
C ASN A 406 1.08 14.52 5.93
N LEU A 407 0.82 15.25 7.01
CA LEU A 407 1.76 16.17 7.65
C LEU A 407 2.12 15.72 9.07
N ALA A 408 1.93 14.45 9.40
CA ALA A 408 2.23 13.92 10.73
C ALA A 408 3.64 14.31 11.18
N GLY A 409 3.75 14.83 12.41
CA GLY A 409 4.98 15.32 12.99
C GLY A 409 5.62 14.33 13.96
N ARG A 410 6.92 14.50 14.16
CA ARG A 410 7.63 13.84 15.26
C ARG A 410 7.27 14.53 16.58
N LYS A 411 7.21 13.76 17.67
CA LYS A 411 6.93 14.27 19.03
C LYS A 411 7.88 15.41 19.46
N GLN A 412 9.10 15.44 18.91
CA GLN A 412 10.17 16.39 19.22
C GLN A 412 10.04 17.75 18.48
N ASP A 413 9.19 17.85 17.46
CA ASP A 413 9.05 19.03 16.59
C ASP A 413 8.10 20.11 17.17
N ARG A 414 7.57 19.87 18.38
CA ARG A 414 6.51 20.66 19.04
C ARG A 414 6.89 22.11 19.37
N GLY A 415 8.18 22.42 19.44
CA GLY A 415 8.65 23.76 19.81
C GLY A 415 8.61 24.80 18.68
N ARG A 416 8.48 24.38 17.40
CA ARG A 416 8.57 25.28 16.24
C ARG A 416 7.22 25.69 15.65
N LEU A 417 6.18 24.90 15.85
CA LEU A 417 4.82 25.18 15.39
C LEU A 417 3.93 25.57 16.56
N THR A 418 2.88 26.35 16.28
CA THR A 418 1.89 26.78 17.28
C THR A 418 0.49 26.52 16.72
N PRO A 419 -0.55 26.44 17.56
CA PRO A 419 -1.93 26.38 17.10
C PRO A 419 -2.30 27.53 16.13
N GLY A 420 -1.69 28.71 16.29
CA GLY A 420 -1.89 29.84 15.37
C GLY A 420 -1.37 29.57 13.96
N HIS A 421 -0.21 28.90 13.83
CA HIS A 421 0.31 28.48 12.53
C HIS A 421 -0.62 27.47 11.83
N LEU A 422 -1.14 26.49 12.58
CA LEU A 422 -2.07 25.50 12.06
C LEU A 422 -3.43 26.12 11.70
N LEU A 423 -3.91 27.09 12.49
CA LEU A 423 -5.11 27.85 12.15
C LEU A 423 -4.93 28.61 10.83
N ALA A 424 -3.81 29.33 10.67
CA ALA A 424 -3.53 30.07 9.44
C ALA A 424 -3.44 29.14 8.21
N PHE A 425 -2.81 27.98 8.39
CA PHE A 425 -2.75 26.91 7.38
C PHE A 425 -4.15 26.42 7.00
N LEU A 426 -4.92 25.92 7.97
CA LEU A 426 -6.24 25.34 7.72
C LEU A 426 -7.22 26.37 7.18
N SER A 427 -7.10 27.64 7.55
CA SER A 427 -7.96 28.72 7.03
C SER A 427 -7.72 28.96 5.54
N LYS A 428 -6.46 28.88 5.08
CA LYS A 428 -6.08 29.14 3.68
C LYS A 428 -6.05 27.92 2.79
N LEU A 429 -5.90 26.72 3.35
CA LEU A 429 -5.86 25.48 2.57
C LEU A 429 -7.09 25.37 1.68
N ASP A 430 -6.83 25.31 0.38
CA ASP A 430 -7.82 25.20 -0.69
C ASP A 430 -7.63 23.88 -1.43
N ALA A 431 -8.19 22.81 -0.85
CA ALA A 431 -8.15 21.46 -1.39
C ALA A 431 -9.56 20.83 -1.25
N PRO A 432 -10.52 21.20 -2.12
CA PRO A 432 -11.93 20.80 -2.00
C PRO A 432 -12.18 19.31 -2.22
N GLN A 433 -11.20 18.59 -2.77
CA GLN A 433 -11.24 17.14 -2.99
C GLN A 433 -10.52 16.37 -1.87
N LEU A 434 -10.08 17.03 -0.79
CA LEU A 434 -9.28 16.40 0.25
C LEU A 434 -10.14 15.39 1.03
N ARG A 435 -9.76 14.12 0.97
CA ARG A 435 -10.43 13.00 1.64
C ARG A 435 -9.65 12.54 2.87
N TYR A 436 -8.32 12.62 2.82
CA TYR A 436 -7.44 12.23 3.93
C TYR A 436 -6.58 13.40 4.41
N LEU A 437 -6.64 13.68 5.71
CA LEU A 437 -5.76 14.64 6.36
C LEU A 437 -5.19 14.06 7.65
N SER A 438 -3.86 13.97 7.75
CA SER A 438 -3.18 13.70 9.02
C SER A 438 -2.37 14.89 9.50
N LEU A 439 -2.69 15.34 10.71
CA LEU A 439 -1.93 16.33 11.46
C LEU A 439 -1.32 15.71 12.72
N ARG A 440 -1.23 14.39 12.79
CA ARG A 440 -0.75 13.65 13.97
C ARG A 440 0.48 14.28 14.57
N GLY A 441 0.49 14.48 15.88
CA GLY A 441 1.63 15.02 16.62
C GLY A 441 1.89 16.52 16.40
N ARG A 442 1.12 17.22 15.55
CA ARG A 442 1.23 18.67 15.36
C ARG A 442 0.40 19.43 16.40
N PRO A 443 0.83 20.63 16.84
CA PRO A 443 0.11 21.39 17.86
C PRO A 443 -1.12 22.09 17.25
N VAL A 444 -2.13 21.31 16.84
CA VAL A 444 -3.40 21.83 16.29
C VAL A 444 -4.11 22.66 17.36
N GLY A 445 -4.21 22.13 18.58
CA GLY A 445 -4.87 22.81 19.68
C GLY A 445 -6.38 23.03 19.46
N ALA A 446 -7.05 23.62 20.44
CA ALA A 446 -8.50 23.83 20.37
C ALA A 446 -8.92 24.78 19.24
N ILE A 447 -8.11 25.82 18.97
CA ILE A 447 -8.48 26.89 18.03
C ILE A 447 -8.42 26.39 16.59
N ALA A 448 -7.33 25.77 16.17
CA ALA A 448 -7.21 25.26 14.81
C ALA A 448 -8.13 24.06 14.57
N ALA A 449 -8.35 23.21 15.59
CA ALA A 449 -9.28 22.10 15.48
C ALA A 449 -10.70 22.56 15.14
N ARG A 450 -11.18 23.68 15.71
CA ARG A 450 -12.49 24.23 15.34
C ARG A 450 -12.59 24.66 13.87
N SER A 451 -11.48 25.02 13.22
CA SER A 451 -11.50 25.38 11.80
C SER A 451 -11.77 24.19 10.87
N LEU A 452 -11.47 22.97 11.31
CA LEU A 452 -11.79 21.74 10.58
C LEU A 452 -13.30 21.48 10.52
N ALA A 453 -14.10 22.09 11.39
CA ALA A 453 -15.56 22.00 11.36
C ALA A 453 -16.21 22.80 10.21
N ASN A 454 -15.43 23.52 9.39
CA ASN A 454 -15.91 24.29 8.25
C ASN A 454 -16.33 23.39 7.07
N GLU A 455 -17.37 23.78 6.34
CA GLU A 455 -17.92 23.03 5.18
C GLU A 455 -16.91 22.74 4.07
N LYS A 456 -15.84 23.54 3.93
CA LYS A 456 -14.79 23.26 2.94
C LYS A 456 -14.05 21.94 3.19
N PHE A 457 -14.17 21.38 4.39
CA PHE A 457 -13.61 20.08 4.76
C PHE A 457 -14.65 18.95 4.71
N ALA A 458 -15.85 19.19 4.15
CA ALA A 458 -16.92 18.19 4.05
C ALA A 458 -16.57 16.95 3.20
N SER A 459 -15.53 17.06 2.37
CA SER A 459 -14.98 15.95 1.58
C SER A 459 -14.13 14.99 2.41
N LEU A 460 -13.73 15.35 3.64
CA LEU A 460 -12.90 14.48 4.48
C LEU A 460 -13.66 13.21 4.84
N THR A 461 -12.99 12.08 4.61
CA THR A 461 -13.43 10.74 4.99
C THR A 461 -12.50 10.15 6.05
N ARG A 462 -11.24 10.58 6.11
CA ARG A 462 -10.26 10.11 7.08
C ARG A 462 -9.52 11.29 7.71
N LEU A 463 -9.59 11.38 9.04
CA LEU A 463 -8.98 12.46 9.80
C LEU A 463 -8.14 11.92 10.96
N ASP A 464 -6.84 12.20 10.93
CA ASP A 464 -5.91 11.82 12.00
C ASP A 464 -5.45 13.05 12.78
N LEU A 465 -5.96 13.16 14.01
CA LEU A 465 -5.61 14.17 15.00
C LEU A 465 -4.98 13.54 16.25
N THR A 466 -4.32 12.39 16.10
CA THR A 466 -3.60 11.74 17.20
C THR A 466 -2.57 12.70 17.78
N ASN A 467 -2.56 12.87 19.11
CA ASN A 467 -1.57 13.65 19.84
C ASN A 467 -1.48 15.12 19.40
N CYS A 468 -2.63 15.76 19.14
CA CYS A 468 -2.74 17.12 18.58
C CYS A 468 -3.02 18.24 19.60
N GLY A 469 -3.09 17.89 20.89
CA GLY A 469 -3.37 18.85 21.97
C GLY A 469 -4.82 19.35 21.93
N LEU A 470 -5.75 18.48 21.54
CA LEU A 470 -7.17 18.80 21.49
C LEU A 470 -7.75 19.01 22.89
N THR A 471 -8.86 19.73 22.96
CA THR A 471 -9.66 19.90 24.18
C THR A 471 -11.02 19.21 24.02
N PRO A 472 -11.70 18.84 25.13
CA PRO A 472 -13.06 18.33 25.06
C PRO A 472 -14.01 19.22 24.24
N GLY A 473 -13.93 20.54 24.41
CA GLY A 473 -14.78 21.49 23.67
C GLY A 473 -14.52 21.52 22.17
N SER A 474 -13.26 21.42 21.73
CA SER A 474 -12.94 21.35 20.30
C SER A 474 -13.40 20.03 19.68
N VAL A 475 -13.29 18.91 20.40
CA VAL A 475 -13.82 17.61 19.93
C VAL A 475 -15.34 17.67 19.80
N LYS A 476 -16.06 18.17 20.81
CA LYS A 476 -17.51 18.38 20.71
C LYS A 476 -17.91 19.22 19.50
N THR A 477 -17.11 20.24 19.17
CA THR A 477 -17.36 21.09 17.99
C THR A 477 -17.21 20.30 16.69
N LEU A 478 -16.16 19.48 16.57
CA LEU A 478 -15.94 18.61 15.42
C LEU A 478 -17.10 17.62 15.25
N LEU A 479 -17.46 16.91 16.32
CA LEU A 479 -18.49 15.88 16.28
C LEU A 479 -19.89 16.41 15.91
N LYS A 480 -20.18 17.68 16.25
CA LYS A 480 -21.45 18.33 15.88
C LYS A 480 -21.48 18.89 14.47
N SER A 481 -20.33 19.00 13.79
CA SER A 481 -20.26 19.66 12.50
C SER A 481 -20.90 18.79 11.40
N PRO A 482 -21.75 19.39 10.53
CA PRO A 482 -22.20 18.72 9.31
C PRO A 482 -21.04 18.32 8.38
N ALA A 483 -19.94 19.07 8.39
CA ALA A 483 -18.77 18.78 7.55
C ALA A 483 -18.10 17.44 7.91
N MET A 484 -18.26 16.94 9.13
CA MET A 484 -17.59 15.71 9.57
C MET A 484 -18.42 14.44 9.30
N GLN A 485 -19.66 14.54 8.81
CA GLN A 485 -20.56 13.38 8.70
C GLN A 485 -20.10 12.32 7.68
N ASN A 486 -19.18 12.68 6.79
CA ASN A 486 -18.58 11.76 5.81
C ASN A 486 -17.38 10.97 6.35
N LEU A 487 -16.95 11.22 7.59
CA LEU A 487 -15.83 10.50 8.18
C LEU A 487 -16.13 9.01 8.33
N VAL A 488 -15.29 8.19 7.70
CA VAL A 488 -15.18 6.75 7.93
C VAL A 488 -14.08 6.42 8.93
N GLU A 489 -13.08 7.30 9.08
CA GLU A 489 -12.00 7.13 10.06
C GLU A 489 -11.72 8.43 10.83
N LEU A 490 -11.68 8.33 12.16
CA LEU A 490 -11.29 9.43 13.05
C LEU A 490 -10.28 8.95 14.10
N ARG A 491 -9.07 9.50 14.11
CA ARG A 491 -8.05 9.19 15.12
C ARG A 491 -7.89 10.34 16.10
N LEU A 492 -8.12 10.06 17.38
CA LEU A 492 -8.05 11.02 18.49
C LEU A 492 -7.13 10.54 19.61
N GLU A 493 -6.30 9.54 19.35
CA GLU A 493 -5.39 8.94 20.33
C GLU A 493 -4.49 10.02 20.98
N ASP A 494 -4.02 9.77 22.20
CA ASP A 494 -3.02 10.60 22.89
C ASP A 494 -3.37 12.11 23.05
N ASN A 495 -4.66 12.48 23.10
CA ASN A 495 -5.08 13.87 23.31
C ASN A 495 -5.37 14.23 24.76
N LYS A 496 -5.17 13.28 25.70
CA LYS A 496 -5.47 13.44 27.14
C LYS A 496 -6.94 13.83 27.42
N LEU A 497 -7.85 13.39 26.55
CA LEU A 497 -9.28 13.64 26.69
C LEU A 497 -9.84 12.85 27.87
N LYS A 498 -10.64 13.52 28.71
CA LYS A 498 -11.42 12.90 29.79
C LYS A 498 -12.91 12.87 29.45
N THR A 499 -13.38 14.00 28.92
CA THR A 499 -14.75 14.27 28.47
C THR A 499 -14.70 14.79 27.03
N GLY A 500 -15.85 15.09 26.41
CA GLY A 500 -15.90 15.61 25.04
C GLY A 500 -16.31 14.61 23.96
N LEU A 501 -16.37 13.33 24.33
CA LEU A 501 -16.66 12.21 23.45
C LEU A 501 -18.08 11.67 23.68
N GLU A 502 -18.89 12.31 24.52
CA GLU A 502 -20.22 11.80 24.90
C GLU A 502 -21.13 11.66 23.67
N LEU A 503 -21.01 12.56 22.69
CA LEU A 503 -21.75 12.49 21.44
C LEU A 503 -21.42 11.23 20.62
N LEU A 504 -20.20 10.68 20.74
CA LEU A 504 -19.85 9.44 20.06
C LEU A 504 -20.62 8.23 20.61
N THR A 505 -21.30 8.33 21.76
CA THR A 505 -22.17 7.24 22.23
C THR A 505 -23.44 7.11 21.39
N ASP A 506 -23.82 8.14 20.64
CA ASP A 506 -24.93 8.12 19.69
C ASP A 506 -24.42 7.67 18.29
N PRO A 507 -24.92 6.55 17.75
CA PRO A 507 -24.58 6.09 16.40
C PRO A 507 -24.90 7.10 15.29
N GLN A 508 -25.84 8.04 15.50
CA GLN A 508 -26.16 9.09 14.53
C GLN A 508 -25.09 10.18 14.45
N THR A 509 -24.23 10.31 15.46
CA THR A 509 -23.07 11.22 15.40
C THR A 509 -21.97 10.54 14.58
N LEU A 510 -21.67 11.05 13.38
CA LEU A 510 -20.75 10.41 12.41
C LEU A 510 -21.25 9.02 11.99
N PRO A 511 -22.35 8.94 11.22
CA PRO A 511 -23.03 7.67 10.93
C PRO A 511 -22.23 6.73 10.02
N ARG A 512 -21.20 7.24 9.34
CA ARG A 512 -20.32 6.44 8.45
C ARG A 512 -19.06 5.90 9.13
N LEU A 513 -18.92 6.08 10.44
CA LEU A 513 -17.67 5.80 11.14
C LEU A 513 -17.35 4.30 11.17
N GLY A 514 -16.39 3.89 10.35
CA GLY A 514 -15.84 2.53 10.35
C GLY A 514 -14.67 2.35 11.33
N GLY A 515 -13.98 3.42 11.72
CA GLY A 515 -12.88 3.37 12.68
C GLY A 515 -12.75 4.65 13.50
N CYS A 516 -12.73 4.52 14.82
CA CYS A 516 -12.52 5.62 15.75
C CYS A 516 -11.54 5.21 16.84
N TYR A 517 -10.33 5.76 16.80
CA TYR A 517 -9.22 5.33 17.65
C TYR A 517 -9.04 6.31 18.82
N LEU A 518 -9.17 5.80 20.04
CA LEU A 518 -9.22 6.58 21.27
C LEU A 518 -8.12 6.24 22.28
N ASP A 519 -7.20 5.32 21.95
CA ASP A 519 -6.08 4.90 22.78
C ASP A 519 -5.28 6.08 23.37
N GLY A 520 -4.74 5.92 24.59
CA GLY A 520 -3.89 6.94 25.21
C GLY A 520 -4.61 8.20 25.71
N ASN A 521 -5.95 8.19 25.74
CA ASN A 521 -6.76 9.21 26.42
C ASN A 521 -7.08 8.78 27.87
N ALA A 522 -7.51 9.74 28.70
CA ALA A 522 -7.84 9.51 30.11
C ALA A 522 -9.36 9.48 30.32
N ILE A 523 -10.05 8.72 29.46
CA ILE A 523 -11.51 8.66 29.38
C ILE A 523 -12.06 8.01 30.65
N GLU A 524 -13.14 8.57 31.21
CA GLU A 524 -13.78 8.02 32.39
C GLU A 524 -14.38 6.64 32.09
N THR A 525 -14.23 5.69 33.02
CA THR A 525 -14.60 4.28 32.84
C THR A 525 -16.05 4.08 32.39
N GLU A 526 -16.99 4.89 32.89
CA GLU A 526 -18.39 4.80 32.48
C GLU A 526 -18.57 5.19 30.99
N LEU A 527 -17.94 6.28 30.55
CA LEU A 527 -18.00 6.73 29.17
C LEU A 527 -17.27 5.75 28.25
N GLU A 528 -16.10 5.27 28.64
CA GLU A 528 -15.37 4.23 27.91
C GLU A 528 -16.22 2.97 27.70
N THR A 529 -16.90 2.50 28.74
CA THR A 529 -17.79 1.32 28.66
C THR A 529 -18.92 1.53 27.64
N LYS A 530 -19.48 2.74 27.56
CA LYS A 530 -20.50 3.09 26.55
C LYS A 530 -19.90 3.15 25.15
N LEU A 531 -18.73 3.76 25.01
CA LEU A 531 -18.03 3.91 23.72
C LEU A 531 -17.59 2.56 23.14
N ARG A 532 -17.11 1.62 23.96
CA ARG A 532 -16.73 0.25 23.52
C ARG A 532 -17.89 -0.54 22.92
N LYS A 533 -19.14 -0.17 23.19
CA LYS A 533 -20.33 -0.79 22.59
C LYS A 533 -20.64 -0.28 21.19
N ARG A 534 -20.05 0.86 20.79
CA ARG A 534 -20.25 1.42 19.46
C ARG A 534 -19.31 0.73 18.47
N ALA A 535 -19.91 0.21 17.39
CA ALA A 535 -19.16 -0.37 16.28
C ALA A 535 -18.12 0.62 15.72
N GLY A 536 -16.92 0.12 15.44
CA GLY A 536 -15.81 0.91 14.90
C GLY A 536 -15.02 1.70 15.95
N VAL A 537 -15.46 1.80 17.21
CA VAL A 537 -14.66 2.46 18.27
C VAL A 537 -13.64 1.48 18.85
N VAL A 538 -12.37 1.90 18.87
CA VAL A 538 -11.20 1.13 19.29
C VAL A 538 -10.43 1.90 20.37
N PHE A 539 -9.88 1.16 21.34
CA PHE A 539 -9.25 1.65 22.57
C PHE A 539 -8.01 0.85 22.94
#